data_AF-A0A068NPI4-F1
#
_entry.id   AF-A0A068NPI4-F1
#
_cell.length_a   1.000
_cell.length_b   1.000
_cell.length_c   1.000
_cell.angle_alpha   90.00
_cell.angle_beta   90.00
_cell.angle_gamma   90.00
#
_symmetry.space_group_name_H-M   'P 1'
#
loop_
_entity.id
_entity.type
_entity.pdbx_description
1 polymer ?
#
loop_
_entity_poly.entity_id
_entity_poly.type
_entity_poly.pdbx_seq_one_letter_code
_entity_poly.pdbx_strand_id
1 'polypeptide(L)'
;MPPKAIRTLLPALALAPWLGLVGFSHSDNPSNWKAAQWSRWRDREIGKILKPGFEYGGEKMLRQDDVISRSAESYRFLAPFLKNPEFLKNPARAQALGNFARFVTAQHWMDLRDGADHQTNALGMDVPDEEYWTDASRFLTFPELLKSQWLLKRMSNQATYKEAVDAIEAHNASLTPENRWIVFPFQAQFIRSVDRTTFGRLLVLVPNEKLPDGRLMDRWILFAIATPDMRPTEIMSVSMISVVREANSPTSRIYFSDFLRQVNPSTGDIELNSNALMKPNPSKNCYDCHKSGVLPIFPKMAYKFDAAGNLVDDPERLATVPDRINRLILKYGKSDLGHLDTDAYGPSLGGNTSRSDAFIANATKDRPFAATSYAKIKANMNCASCHDGFAKINYLLAVRSDRDVKTFVGQSKGLVQSYVEMGFMPPNNTLTPSERHALWECVMKEYFDPERGEGAFVDWLKGAGPRREGP
;
A
#
# COMPACT_ATOMS: atom_id res chain seq x y z
N MET A 1 -8.10 -16.36 -59.45
CA MET A 1 -6.96 -16.23 -58.52
C MET A 1 -6.86 -17.53 -57.74
N PRO A 2 -5.68 -18.19 -57.68
CA PRO A 2 -5.56 -19.55 -57.15
C PRO A 2 -5.50 -19.55 -55.62
N PRO A 3 -5.84 -20.68 -54.96
CA PRO A 3 -5.74 -20.81 -53.51
C PRO A 3 -4.28 -20.99 -53.10
N LYS A 4 -3.84 -20.24 -52.09
CA LYS A 4 -2.50 -20.34 -51.50
C LYS A 4 -2.39 -21.59 -50.64
N ALA A 5 -1.32 -22.33 -50.88
CA ALA A 5 -0.91 -23.53 -50.16
C ALA A 5 -0.65 -23.28 -48.67
N ILE A 6 -1.16 -24.18 -47.84
CA ILE A 6 -0.85 -24.30 -46.41
C ILE A 6 0.50 -25.01 -46.30
N ARG A 7 1.54 -24.30 -45.85
CA ARG A 7 2.83 -24.88 -45.45
C ARG A 7 2.74 -25.32 -44.00
N THR A 8 2.76 -26.63 -43.79
CA THR A 8 2.96 -27.30 -42.51
C THR A 8 4.37 -27.00 -42.00
N LEU A 9 4.48 -26.27 -40.89
CA LEU A 9 5.73 -26.08 -40.15
C LEU A 9 5.79 -27.10 -39.01
N LEU A 10 6.79 -27.98 -39.08
CA LEU A 10 7.22 -28.86 -37.99
C LEU A 10 7.65 -28.04 -36.76
N PRO A 11 7.33 -28.46 -35.52
CA PRO A 11 7.90 -27.84 -34.34
C PRO A 11 9.33 -28.38 -34.16
N ALA A 12 10.31 -27.50 -34.23
CA ALA A 12 11.66 -27.77 -33.75
C ALA A 12 11.60 -27.92 -32.22
N LEU A 13 11.83 -29.14 -31.74
CA LEU A 13 12.09 -29.45 -30.34
C LEU A 13 13.36 -28.69 -29.88
N ALA A 14 13.16 -27.55 -29.23
CA ALA A 14 14.19 -26.89 -28.47
C ALA A 14 14.44 -27.68 -27.18
N LEU A 15 15.49 -28.51 -27.18
CA LEU A 15 16.07 -29.09 -25.98
C LEU A 15 16.63 -27.96 -25.12
N ALA A 16 15.86 -27.52 -24.12
CA ALA A 16 16.36 -26.63 -23.08
C ALA A 16 17.23 -27.43 -22.09
N PRO A 17 18.40 -26.92 -21.66
CA PRO A 17 19.23 -27.59 -20.67
C PRO A 17 18.64 -27.37 -19.28
N TRP A 18 17.76 -28.28 -18.86
CA TRP A 18 17.45 -28.51 -17.45
C TRP A 18 18.48 -29.49 -16.87
N LEU A 19 19.70 -29.01 -16.62
CA LEU A 19 20.73 -29.77 -15.91
C LEU A 19 21.30 -28.89 -14.80
N GLY A 20 20.89 -29.18 -13.57
CA GLY A 20 21.36 -28.48 -12.38
C GLY A 20 20.39 -28.41 -11.19
N LEU A 21 19.35 -29.26 -11.12
CA LEU A 21 18.76 -29.58 -9.82
C LEU A 21 19.80 -30.40 -9.05
N VAL A 22 20.67 -29.70 -8.31
CA VAL A 22 21.47 -30.29 -7.24
C VAL A 22 20.45 -30.83 -6.25
N GLY A 23 20.07 -32.11 -6.42
CA GLY A 23 19.36 -32.85 -5.41
C GLY A 23 20.24 -32.84 -4.17
N PHE A 24 19.76 -32.21 -3.10
CA PHE A 24 20.34 -32.41 -1.79
C PHE A 24 20.36 -33.93 -1.57
N SER A 25 21.54 -34.52 -1.40
CA SER A 25 21.63 -35.91 -0.97
C SER A 25 20.80 -36.05 0.30
N HIS A 26 20.09 -37.17 0.45
CA HIS A 26 19.19 -37.49 1.57
C HIS A 26 19.81 -37.41 2.99
N SER A 27 21.06 -36.95 3.12
CA SER A 27 21.82 -36.81 4.37
C SER A 27 21.96 -35.36 4.88
N ASP A 28 21.50 -34.34 4.17
CA ASP A 28 21.83 -32.94 4.51
C ASP A 28 20.81 -32.33 5.50
N ASN A 29 20.88 -32.71 6.78
CA ASN A 29 20.04 -32.14 7.85
C ASN A 29 20.25 -30.62 7.99
N PRO A 30 19.22 -29.76 7.76
CA PRO A 30 19.38 -28.31 7.80
C PRO A 30 19.81 -27.77 9.18
N SER A 31 19.56 -28.52 10.25
CA SER A 31 20.03 -28.18 11.60
C SER A 31 21.56 -28.06 11.67
N ASN A 32 22.27 -28.78 10.81
CA ASN A 32 23.73 -28.83 10.74
C ASN A 32 24.31 -27.93 9.63
N TRP A 33 23.46 -27.23 8.87
CA TRP A 33 23.93 -26.38 7.78
C TRP A 33 24.79 -25.23 8.29
N LYS A 34 25.93 -25.05 7.61
CA LYS A 34 26.79 -23.87 7.77
C LYS A 34 26.14 -22.65 7.10
N ALA A 35 26.63 -21.46 7.42
CA ALA A 35 26.12 -20.21 6.85
C ALA A 35 26.06 -20.22 5.32
N ALA A 36 27.05 -20.81 4.64
CA ALA A 36 27.07 -20.91 3.18
C ALA A 36 25.94 -21.80 2.60
N GLN A 37 25.56 -22.88 3.29
CA GLN A 37 24.42 -23.72 2.87
C GLN A 37 23.11 -22.95 3.04
N TRP A 38 22.96 -22.23 4.16
CA TRP A 38 21.81 -21.35 4.39
C TRP A 38 21.70 -20.24 3.34
N SER A 39 22.81 -19.58 2.97
CA SER A 39 22.82 -18.58 1.90
C SER A 39 22.39 -19.18 0.55
N ARG A 40 22.90 -20.36 0.18
CA ARG A 40 22.48 -21.01 -1.08
C ARG A 40 21.00 -21.38 -1.09
N TRP A 41 20.49 -21.91 0.03
CA TRP A 41 19.07 -22.21 0.17
C TRP A 41 18.24 -20.93 0.01
N ARG A 42 18.56 -19.88 0.76
CA ARG A 42 17.90 -18.58 0.71
C ARG A 42 17.89 -18.00 -0.70
N ASP A 43 19.03 -17.95 -1.38
CA ASP A 43 19.15 -17.33 -2.70
C ASP A 43 18.24 -18.01 -3.73
N ARG A 44 18.12 -19.34 -3.64
CA ARG A 44 17.18 -20.11 -4.46
C ARG A 44 15.73 -19.76 -4.11
N GLU A 45 15.37 -19.66 -2.84
CA GLU A 45 14.01 -19.29 -2.43
C GLU A 45 13.65 -17.85 -2.83
N ILE A 46 14.59 -16.89 -2.74
CA ILE A 46 14.41 -15.52 -3.26
C ILE A 46 14.03 -15.57 -4.75
N GLY A 47 14.76 -16.35 -5.55
CA GLY A 47 14.48 -16.49 -6.98
C GLY A 47 13.11 -17.11 -7.29
N LYS A 48 12.61 -18.01 -6.43
CA LYS A 48 11.24 -18.55 -6.56
C LYS A 48 10.18 -17.53 -6.16
N ILE A 49 10.36 -16.88 -5.02
CA ILE A 49 9.41 -15.91 -4.46
C ILE A 49 9.24 -14.74 -5.42
N LEU A 50 10.34 -14.16 -5.91
CA LEU A 50 10.33 -12.99 -6.78
C LEU A 50 10.21 -13.32 -8.27
N LYS A 51 9.82 -14.55 -8.62
CA LYS A 51 9.54 -14.92 -10.02
C LYS A 51 8.25 -14.23 -10.48
N PRO A 52 8.28 -13.43 -11.57
CA PRO A 52 7.07 -12.81 -12.13
C PRO A 52 5.96 -13.82 -12.37
N GLY A 53 4.74 -13.46 -11.98
CA GLY A 53 3.54 -14.30 -12.03
C GLY A 53 2.62 -13.98 -13.21
N PHE A 54 2.80 -12.84 -13.87
CA PHE A 54 2.01 -12.43 -15.03
C PHE A 54 2.69 -11.32 -15.84
N GLU A 55 2.14 -11.02 -17.01
CA GLU A 55 2.54 -9.92 -17.88
C GLU A 55 1.37 -8.96 -18.09
N TYR A 56 1.64 -7.65 -18.05
CA TYR A 56 0.64 -6.62 -18.34
C TYR A 56 1.31 -5.41 -19.01
N GLY A 57 0.77 -4.97 -20.14
CA GLY A 57 1.34 -3.85 -20.90
C GLY A 57 2.76 -4.09 -21.40
N GLY A 58 3.16 -5.34 -21.61
CA GLY A 58 4.53 -5.73 -21.99
C GLY A 58 5.53 -5.82 -20.83
N GLU A 59 5.09 -5.58 -19.59
CA GLU A 59 5.93 -5.69 -18.39
C GLU A 59 5.64 -6.98 -17.62
N LYS A 60 6.70 -7.69 -17.23
CA LYS A 60 6.60 -8.85 -16.32
C LYS A 60 6.48 -8.36 -14.87
N MET A 61 5.42 -8.76 -14.19
CA MET A 61 5.09 -8.27 -12.85
C MET A 61 4.96 -9.41 -11.83
N LEU A 62 5.20 -9.10 -10.55
CA LEU A 62 4.95 -10.03 -9.45
C LEU A 62 3.45 -10.10 -9.17
N ARG A 63 2.92 -11.30 -8.93
CA ARG A 63 1.59 -11.46 -8.36
C ARG A 63 1.71 -11.49 -6.84
N GLN A 64 0.97 -10.64 -6.13
CA GLN A 64 1.07 -10.53 -4.67
C GLN A 64 0.74 -11.86 -3.99
N ASP A 65 -0.32 -12.53 -4.42
CA ASP A 65 -0.74 -13.83 -3.88
C ASP A 65 0.33 -14.91 -4.08
N ASP A 66 1.06 -14.89 -5.22
CA ASP A 66 2.16 -15.83 -5.47
C ASP A 66 3.33 -15.58 -4.50
N VAL A 67 3.66 -14.31 -4.25
CA VAL A 67 4.72 -13.92 -3.31
C VAL A 67 4.36 -14.34 -1.89
N ILE A 68 3.12 -14.10 -1.47
CA ILE A 68 2.60 -14.52 -0.16
C ILE A 68 2.71 -16.04 -0.02
N SER A 69 2.14 -16.79 -0.97
CA SER A 69 2.10 -18.26 -0.91
C SER A 69 3.50 -18.89 -0.91
N ARG A 70 4.39 -18.46 -1.82
CA ARG A 70 5.79 -18.97 -1.88
C ARG A 70 6.62 -18.56 -0.66
N SER A 71 6.33 -17.40 -0.07
CA SER A 71 6.97 -16.98 1.18
C SER A 71 6.48 -17.82 2.35
N ALA A 72 5.19 -18.15 2.41
CA ALA A 72 4.63 -19.03 3.43
C ALA A 72 5.20 -20.45 3.37
N GLU A 73 5.49 -20.98 2.17
CA GLU A 73 6.25 -22.23 2.02
C GLU A 73 7.66 -22.13 2.62
N SER A 74 8.38 -21.04 2.32
CA SER A 74 9.73 -20.79 2.85
C SER A 74 9.73 -20.60 4.37
N TYR A 75 8.71 -19.91 4.91
CA TYR A 75 8.52 -19.75 6.34
C TYR A 75 8.25 -21.10 7.03
N ARG A 76 7.37 -21.94 6.47
CA ARG A 76 7.10 -23.28 7.02
C ARG A 76 8.36 -24.14 7.13
N PHE A 77 9.29 -24.02 6.19
CA PHE A 77 10.60 -24.65 6.29
C PHE A 77 11.47 -24.06 7.42
N LEU A 78 11.46 -22.73 7.61
CA LEU A 78 12.24 -22.07 8.66
C LEU A 78 11.65 -22.18 10.07
N ALA A 79 10.33 -22.32 10.19
CA ALA A 79 9.60 -22.22 11.46
C ALA A 79 10.14 -23.14 12.58
N PRO A 80 10.49 -24.42 12.33
CA PRO A 80 11.08 -25.27 13.37
C PRO A 80 12.40 -24.71 13.94
N PHE A 81 13.19 -24.02 13.13
CA PHE A 81 14.45 -23.42 13.54
C PHE A 81 14.25 -22.10 14.26
N LEU A 82 13.30 -21.28 13.79
CA LEU A 82 12.98 -19.98 14.40
C LEU A 82 12.37 -20.11 15.81
N LYS A 83 11.76 -21.27 16.14
CA LYS A 83 11.34 -21.60 17.51
C LYS A 83 12.50 -21.67 18.50
N ASN A 84 13.73 -21.94 18.03
CA ASN A 84 14.91 -21.91 18.88
C ASN A 84 15.50 -20.48 18.89
N PRO A 85 15.44 -19.75 20.02
CA PRO A 85 15.96 -18.39 20.09
C PRO A 85 17.47 -18.30 19.85
N GLU A 86 18.23 -19.39 20.00
CA GLU A 86 19.66 -19.44 19.70
C GLU A 86 19.95 -19.52 18.19
N PHE A 87 18.96 -19.86 17.36
CA PHE A 87 19.18 -20.10 15.93
C PHE A 87 19.74 -18.85 15.23
N LEU A 88 19.10 -17.69 15.40
CA LEU A 88 19.57 -16.43 14.83
C LEU A 88 20.58 -15.67 15.70
N LYS A 89 21.00 -16.21 16.86
CA LYS A 89 22.09 -15.59 17.65
C LYS A 89 23.47 -15.81 17.05
N ASN A 90 23.65 -16.84 16.20
CA ASN A 90 24.89 -17.00 15.44
C ASN A 90 25.05 -15.84 14.44
N PRO A 91 26.10 -14.99 14.53
CA PRO A 91 26.19 -13.77 13.71
C PRO A 91 26.24 -14.02 12.20
N ALA A 92 26.89 -15.11 11.77
CA ALA A 92 26.98 -15.48 10.36
C ALA A 92 25.64 -15.97 9.83
N ARG A 93 24.88 -16.73 10.64
CA ARG A 93 23.53 -17.17 10.30
C ARG A 93 22.53 -16.02 10.31
N ALA A 94 22.61 -15.13 11.30
CA ALA A 94 21.82 -13.91 11.38
C ALA A 94 22.03 -13.03 10.15
N GLN A 95 23.28 -12.86 9.72
CA GLN A 95 23.61 -12.17 8.48
C GLN A 95 23.00 -12.88 7.27
N ALA A 96 23.14 -14.20 7.20
CA ALA A 96 22.63 -14.95 6.05
C ALA A 96 21.10 -14.91 5.97
N LEU A 97 20.37 -15.01 7.09
CA LEU A 97 18.93 -15.30 7.06
C LEU A 97 18.04 -14.23 7.68
N GLY A 98 18.57 -13.31 8.49
CA GLY A 98 17.74 -12.45 9.34
C GLY A 98 16.68 -11.67 8.57
N ASN A 99 17.09 -10.92 7.55
CA ASN A 99 16.17 -10.14 6.72
C ASN A 99 15.21 -11.02 5.92
N PHE A 100 15.71 -12.11 5.34
CA PHE A 100 14.88 -13.06 4.61
C PHE A 100 13.81 -13.70 5.52
N ALA A 101 14.19 -14.15 6.71
CA ALA A 101 13.29 -14.73 7.71
C ALA A 101 12.20 -13.72 8.10
N ARG A 102 12.57 -12.48 8.39
CA ARG A 102 11.61 -11.41 8.70
C ARG A 102 10.62 -11.18 7.56
N PHE A 103 11.10 -11.09 6.32
CA PHE A 103 10.25 -10.91 5.15
C PHE A 103 9.26 -12.06 4.99
N VAL A 104 9.74 -13.31 4.99
CA VAL A 104 8.85 -14.46 4.78
C VAL A 104 7.89 -14.68 5.95
N THR A 105 8.26 -14.30 7.18
CA THR A 105 7.34 -14.28 8.32
C THR A 105 6.22 -13.25 8.12
N ALA A 106 6.55 -12.01 7.76
CA ALA A 106 5.54 -10.98 7.51
C ALA A 106 4.61 -11.32 6.34
N GLN A 107 5.13 -11.99 5.31
CA GLN A 107 4.30 -12.51 4.21
C GLN A 107 3.44 -13.70 4.66
N HIS A 108 3.97 -14.60 5.49
CA HIS A 108 3.25 -15.77 5.99
C HIS A 108 2.00 -15.39 6.81
N TRP A 109 2.04 -14.30 7.57
CA TRP A 109 0.85 -13.80 8.27
C TRP A 109 -0.32 -13.61 7.31
N MET A 110 -0.11 -13.02 6.14
CA MET A 110 -1.18 -12.84 5.15
C MET A 110 -1.70 -14.15 4.51
N ASP A 111 -1.00 -15.27 4.69
CA ASP A 111 -1.39 -16.60 4.24
C ASP A 111 -2.20 -17.38 5.29
N LEU A 112 -2.28 -16.88 6.54
CA LEU A 112 -3.01 -17.56 7.62
C LEU A 112 -4.51 -17.59 7.38
N ARG A 113 -5.11 -18.76 7.66
CA ARG A 113 -6.54 -19.04 7.46
C ARG A 113 -7.15 -19.78 8.64
N ASP A 114 -8.46 -19.60 8.82
CA ASP A 114 -9.27 -20.35 9.80
C ASP A 114 -9.66 -21.74 9.27
N GLY A 115 -10.39 -22.52 10.09
CA GLY A 115 -10.85 -23.86 9.70
C GLY A 115 -11.86 -23.89 8.54
N ALA A 116 -12.35 -22.73 8.10
CA ALA A 116 -13.24 -22.54 6.96
C ALA A 116 -12.55 -21.84 5.78
N ASP A 117 -11.21 -21.80 5.78
CA ASP A 117 -10.36 -21.24 4.72
C ASP A 117 -10.45 -19.69 4.56
N HIS A 118 -11.01 -18.98 5.54
CA HIS A 118 -11.02 -17.52 5.55
C HIS A 118 -9.70 -16.95 6.04
N GLN A 119 -9.20 -15.88 5.41
CA GLN A 119 -7.98 -15.20 5.88
C GLN A 119 -8.20 -14.56 7.25
N THR A 120 -7.29 -14.83 8.19
CA THR A 120 -7.38 -14.34 9.59
C THR A 120 -6.49 -13.15 9.88
N ASN A 121 -5.49 -12.88 9.03
CA ASN A 121 -4.49 -11.82 9.20
C ASN A 121 -4.35 -11.03 7.88
N ALA A 122 -5.47 -10.75 7.23
CA ALA A 122 -5.47 -10.10 5.92
C ALA A 122 -4.89 -8.68 6.00
N LEU A 123 -4.88 -8.04 7.17
CA LEU A 123 -4.23 -6.75 7.41
C LEU A 123 -2.69 -6.80 7.40
N GLY A 124 -2.09 -8.00 7.39
CA GLY A 124 -0.63 -8.20 7.37
C GLY A 124 0.04 -8.02 8.74
N MET A 125 -0.73 -8.04 9.82
CA MET A 125 -0.26 -7.90 11.19
C MET A 125 0.14 -9.25 11.79
N ASP A 126 0.96 -9.21 12.84
CA ASP A 126 1.37 -10.41 13.59
C ASP A 126 0.31 -10.94 14.57
N VAL A 127 -0.81 -10.24 14.69
CA VAL A 127 -2.03 -10.66 15.40
C VAL A 127 -3.19 -10.88 14.41
N PRO A 128 -4.16 -11.76 14.72
CA PRO A 128 -5.37 -11.90 13.91
C PRO A 128 -6.15 -10.59 13.79
N ASP A 129 -6.82 -10.39 12.66
CA ASP A 129 -7.61 -9.20 12.35
C ASP A 129 -8.74 -8.97 13.38
N GLU A 130 -9.31 -10.04 13.95
CA GLU A 130 -10.31 -9.98 15.04
C GLU A 130 -9.70 -9.45 16.35
N GLU A 131 -8.46 -9.85 16.68
CA GLU A 131 -7.73 -9.36 17.85
C GLU A 131 -7.36 -7.88 17.67
N TYR A 132 -6.83 -7.51 16.49
CA TYR A 132 -6.60 -6.11 16.15
C TYR A 132 -7.89 -5.29 16.25
N TRP A 133 -9.00 -5.78 15.71
CA TRP A 133 -10.28 -5.08 15.79
C TRP A 133 -10.75 -4.90 17.24
N THR A 134 -10.52 -5.89 18.10
CA THR A 134 -10.85 -5.79 19.53
C THR A 134 -10.14 -4.61 20.19
N ASP A 135 -8.85 -4.39 19.92
CA ASP A 135 -8.12 -3.21 20.44
C ASP A 135 -8.52 -1.90 19.74
N ALA A 136 -8.65 -1.93 18.41
CA ALA A 136 -8.83 -0.75 17.58
C ALA A 136 -10.26 -0.18 17.60
N SER A 137 -11.27 -1.01 17.85
CA SER A 137 -12.70 -0.68 17.71
C SER A 137 -13.12 0.58 18.48
N ARG A 138 -12.58 0.80 19.68
CA ARG A 138 -12.85 2.02 20.49
C ARG A 138 -12.40 3.31 19.81
N PHE A 139 -11.33 3.26 19.02
CA PHE A 139 -10.81 4.38 18.26
C PHE A 139 -11.49 4.50 16.88
N LEU A 140 -12.09 3.41 16.40
CA LEU A 140 -12.77 3.30 15.10
C LEU A 140 -14.29 3.44 15.23
N THR A 141 -14.71 4.34 16.13
CA THR A 141 -16.12 4.67 16.36
C THR A 141 -16.57 5.82 15.47
N PHE A 142 -17.72 5.67 14.82
CA PHE A 142 -18.33 6.74 14.04
C PHE A 142 -19.03 7.76 14.95
N PRO A 143 -18.87 9.08 14.71
CA PRO A 143 -19.71 10.10 15.33
C PRO A 143 -21.20 9.80 15.14
N GLU A 144 -22.03 10.11 16.15
CA GLU A 144 -23.47 9.80 16.16
C GLU A 144 -24.19 10.23 14.88
N LEU A 145 -23.92 11.44 14.40
CA LEU A 145 -24.50 11.94 13.14
C LEU A 145 -24.15 11.05 11.95
N LEU A 146 -22.88 10.61 11.85
CA LEU A 146 -22.37 9.86 10.70
C LEU A 146 -22.81 8.38 10.69
N LYS A 147 -23.22 7.83 11.83
CA LYS A 147 -23.83 6.49 11.92
C LYS A 147 -25.35 6.49 12.00
N SER A 148 -25.98 7.67 11.97
CA SER A 148 -27.44 7.77 12.00
C SER A 148 -28.06 7.17 10.74
N GLN A 149 -29.19 6.47 10.89
CA GLN A 149 -29.92 5.89 9.74
C GLN A 149 -30.32 6.96 8.72
N TRP A 150 -30.66 8.16 9.20
CA TRP A 150 -31.02 9.29 8.35
C TRP A 150 -29.87 9.68 7.40
N LEU A 151 -28.64 9.77 7.92
CA LEU A 151 -27.48 10.16 7.12
C LEU A 151 -27.00 9.00 6.25
N LEU A 152 -26.94 7.78 6.78
CA LEU A 152 -26.50 6.60 6.01
C LEU A 152 -27.40 6.37 4.79
N LYS A 153 -28.72 6.48 4.94
CA LYS A 153 -29.67 6.34 3.82
C LYS A 153 -29.46 7.41 2.74
N ARG A 154 -29.09 8.64 3.13
CA ARG A 154 -28.77 9.73 2.19
C ARG A 154 -27.42 9.55 1.51
N MET A 155 -26.43 9.07 2.24
CA MET A 155 -25.12 8.74 1.68
C MET A 155 -25.15 7.56 0.70
N SER A 156 -26.25 6.80 0.64
CA SER A 156 -26.46 5.73 -0.34
C SER A 156 -27.08 6.18 -1.66
N ASN A 157 -27.50 7.45 -1.80
CA ASN A 157 -28.09 7.97 -3.04
C ASN A 157 -27.50 9.34 -3.41
N GLN A 158 -26.96 9.45 -4.64
CA GLN A 158 -26.35 10.67 -5.14
C GLN A 158 -27.26 11.89 -5.07
N ALA A 159 -28.57 11.71 -5.30
CA ALA A 159 -29.54 12.80 -5.28
C ALA A 159 -29.72 13.45 -3.89
N THR A 160 -29.30 12.77 -2.82
CA THR A 160 -29.47 13.23 -1.44
C THR A 160 -28.14 13.50 -0.73
N TYR A 161 -27.00 13.46 -1.43
CA TYR A 161 -25.70 13.81 -0.88
C TYR A 161 -25.65 15.24 -0.34
N LYS A 162 -26.32 16.20 -1.01
CA LYS A 162 -26.38 17.58 -0.53
C LYS A 162 -27.03 17.64 0.87
N GLU A 163 -28.13 16.94 1.08
CA GLU A 163 -28.81 16.91 2.39
C GLU A 163 -27.90 16.36 3.48
N ALA A 164 -27.13 15.30 3.19
CA ALA A 164 -26.16 14.74 4.13
C ALA A 164 -25.05 15.75 4.48
N VAL A 165 -24.52 16.46 3.47
CA VAL A 165 -23.50 17.50 3.69
C VAL A 165 -24.07 18.70 4.44
N ASP A 166 -25.27 19.17 4.10
CA ASP A 166 -25.95 20.27 4.81
C ASP A 166 -26.15 19.93 6.29
N ALA A 167 -26.49 18.68 6.63
CA ALA A 167 -26.61 18.25 8.02
C ALA A 167 -25.28 18.29 8.77
N ILE A 168 -24.17 17.95 8.10
CA ILE A 168 -22.83 18.09 8.69
C ILE A 168 -22.46 19.56 8.87
N GLU A 169 -22.78 20.43 7.91
CA GLU A 169 -22.52 21.87 8.04
C GLU A 169 -23.39 22.52 9.13
N ALA A 170 -24.63 22.07 9.31
CA ALA A 170 -25.47 22.46 10.44
C ALA A 170 -24.86 22.01 11.78
N HIS A 171 -24.28 20.81 11.84
CA HIS A 171 -23.53 20.37 13.01
C HIS A 171 -22.31 21.27 13.27
N ASN A 172 -21.53 21.58 12.23
CA ASN A 172 -20.38 22.49 12.30
C ASN A 172 -20.73 23.88 12.87
N ALA A 173 -21.94 24.38 12.63
CA ALA A 173 -22.39 25.67 13.15
C ALA A 173 -22.47 25.69 14.69
N SER A 174 -22.63 24.52 15.34
CA SER A 174 -22.63 24.40 16.81
C SER A 174 -21.23 24.16 17.40
N LEU A 175 -20.22 23.92 16.56
CA LEU A 175 -18.84 23.65 16.98
C LEU A 175 -17.97 24.91 17.00
N THR A 176 -16.99 24.92 17.91
CA THR A 176 -15.92 25.93 17.90
C THR A 176 -15.05 25.79 16.65
N PRO A 177 -14.42 26.88 16.17
CA PRO A 177 -13.67 26.86 14.90
C PRO A 177 -12.63 25.75 14.77
N GLU A 178 -11.94 25.42 15.85
CA GLU A 178 -10.91 24.37 15.93
C GLU A 178 -11.47 22.94 15.91
N ASN A 179 -12.76 22.76 16.23
CA ASN A 179 -13.44 21.47 16.25
C ASN A 179 -14.34 21.25 15.04
N ARG A 180 -14.53 22.25 14.18
CA ARG A 180 -15.35 22.12 12.96
C ARG A 180 -14.79 21.03 12.05
N TRP A 181 -15.68 20.17 11.59
CA TRP A 181 -15.36 19.10 10.67
C TRP A 181 -15.03 19.67 9.29
N ILE A 182 -14.05 19.07 8.61
CA ILE A 182 -13.78 19.39 7.21
C ILE A 182 -14.55 18.40 6.34
N VAL A 183 -15.49 18.91 5.54
CA VAL A 183 -16.26 18.14 4.57
C VAL A 183 -15.73 18.41 3.18
N PHE A 184 -15.28 17.37 2.47
CA PHE A 184 -14.64 17.52 1.17
C PHE A 184 -15.08 16.40 0.21
N PRO A 185 -16.05 16.66 -0.69
CA PRO A 185 -16.33 15.76 -1.79
C PRO A 185 -15.30 15.95 -2.92
N PHE A 186 -14.68 14.87 -3.35
CA PHE A 186 -13.64 14.89 -4.38
C PHE A 186 -13.56 13.57 -5.14
N GLN A 187 -12.85 13.56 -6.26
CA GLN A 187 -12.46 12.34 -6.96
C GLN A 187 -11.01 12.00 -6.63
N ALA A 188 -10.79 10.87 -5.99
CA ALA A 188 -9.45 10.35 -5.76
C ALA A 188 -8.75 10.04 -7.08
N GLN A 189 -7.44 10.29 -7.14
CA GLN A 189 -6.66 10.06 -8.35
C GLN A 189 -6.07 8.66 -8.44
N PHE A 190 -5.85 8.03 -7.29
CA PHE A 190 -5.04 6.82 -7.21
C PHE A 190 -5.89 5.60 -6.85
N ILE A 191 -6.50 5.56 -5.68
CA ILE A 191 -7.07 4.32 -5.13
C ILE A 191 -8.59 4.30 -5.32
N ARG A 192 -9.14 3.22 -5.88
CA ARG A 192 -10.60 2.96 -5.90
C ARG A 192 -11.13 2.74 -4.48
N SER A 193 -12.45 2.89 -4.30
CA SER A 193 -13.11 2.51 -3.05
C SER A 193 -12.88 1.02 -2.77
N VAL A 194 -13.08 0.61 -1.53
CA VAL A 194 -12.79 -0.76 -1.09
C VAL A 194 -13.64 -1.78 -1.84
N ASP A 195 -14.89 -1.43 -2.11
CA ASP A 195 -15.83 -2.18 -2.96
C ASP A 195 -15.52 -2.08 -4.48
N ARG A 196 -14.48 -1.31 -4.85
CA ARG A 196 -13.96 -1.06 -6.21
C ARG A 196 -14.95 -0.42 -7.18
N THR A 197 -16.01 0.20 -6.66
CA THR A 197 -17.08 0.80 -7.47
C THR A 197 -16.76 2.20 -7.98
N THR A 198 -16.02 3.01 -7.19
CA THR A 198 -15.87 4.44 -7.48
C THR A 198 -14.51 5.02 -7.07
N PHE A 199 -14.12 6.13 -7.72
CA PHE A 199 -13.05 7.01 -7.25
C PHE A 199 -13.57 8.22 -6.47
N GLY A 200 -14.89 8.49 -6.50
CA GLY A 200 -15.52 9.53 -5.71
C GLY A 200 -15.39 9.24 -4.21
N ARG A 201 -15.10 10.29 -3.44
CA ARG A 201 -15.02 10.28 -1.99
C ARG A 201 -15.72 11.50 -1.41
N LEU A 202 -16.45 11.30 -0.32
CA LEU A 202 -16.76 12.37 0.63
C LEU A 202 -15.89 12.15 1.86
N LEU A 203 -14.86 12.97 2.01
CA LEU A 203 -14.08 13.02 3.25
C LEU A 203 -14.82 13.85 4.29
N VAL A 204 -14.97 13.30 5.48
CA VAL A 204 -15.35 13.99 6.71
C VAL A 204 -14.20 13.81 7.70
N LEU A 205 -13.43 14.88 7.91
CA LEU A 205 -12.39 14.93 8.93
C LEU A 205 -12.96 15.55 10.20
N VAL A 206 -12.97 14.79 11.29
CA VAL A 206 -13.35 15.22 12.64
C VAL A 206 -12.08 15.50 13.43
N PRO A 207 -11.69 16.77 13.63
CA PRO A 207 -10.44 17.10 14.30
C PRO A 207 -10.61 17.20 15.82
N ASN A 208 -9.49 17.01 16.54
CA ASN A 208 -9.31 17.36 17.96
C ASN A 208 -10.32 16.72 18.93
N GLU A 209 -10.80 15.51 18.66
CA GLU A 209 -11.61 14.81 19.65
C GLU A 209 -10.78 14.49 20.89
N LYS A 210 -11.26 14.88 22.06
CA LYS A 210 -10.58 14.64 23.33
C LYS A 210 -10.92 13.25 23.85
N LEU A 211 -9.89 12.42 24.00
CA LEU A 211 -10.01 11.11 24.63
C LEU A 211 -10.10 11.24 26.18
N PRO A 212 -10.61 10.22 26.89
CA PRO A 212 -10.71 10.25 28.36
C PRO A 212 -9.37 10.48 29.08
N ASP A 213 -8.27 10.08 28.46
CA ASP A 213 -6.90 10.25 28.98
C ASP A 213 -6.27 11.62 28.61
N GLY A 214 -7.03 12.50 27.96
CA GLY A 214 -6.59 13.84 27.58
C GLY A 214 -5.84 13.93 26.26
N ARG A 215 -5.55 12.81 25.58
CA ARG A 215 -5.00 12.82 24.22
C ARG A 215 -6.02 13.38 23.24
N LEU A 216 -5.52 13.83 22.08
CA LEU A 216 -6.35 14.28 20.98
C LEU A 216 -6.36 13.25 19.86
N MET A 217 -7.52 13.06 19.27
CA MET A 217 -7.71 12.14 18.16
C MET A 217 -8.37 12.86 16.99
N ASP A 218 -7.86 12.62 15.79
CA ASP A 218 -8.49 13.07 14.56
C ASP A 218 -9.05 11.85 13.83
N ARG A 219 -10.31 11.89 13.39
CA ARG A 219 -10.91 10.83 12.56
C ARG A 219 -11.07 11.28 11.12
N TRP A 220 -10.60 10.45 10.21
CA TRP A 220 -10.65 10.63 8.78
C TRP A 220 -11.62 9.60 8.21
N ILE A 221 -12.83 10.05 7.89
CA ILE A 221 -13.92 9.18 7.45
C ILE A 221 -14.17 9.44 5.98
N LEU A 222 -14.01 8.42 5.15
CA LEU A 222 -14.09 8.51 3.70
C LEU A 222 -15.26 7.66 3.22
N PHE A 223 -16.40 8.30 2.96
CA PHE A 223 -17.51 7.63 2.28
C PHE A 223 -17.19 7.52 0.79
N ALA A 224 -17.32 6.32 0.22
CA ALA A 224 -17.36 6.18 -1.21
C ALA A 224 -18.66 6.80 -1.76
N ILE A 225 -18.54 7.63 -2.79
CA ILE A 225 -19.67 8.33 -3.42
C ILE A 225 -19.64 8.20 -4.95
N ALA A 226 -20.79 8.31 -5.59
CA ALA A 226 -20.87 8.37 -7.04
C ALA A 226 -20.29 9.71 -7.54
N THR A 227 -19.48 9.67 -8.60
CA THR A 227 -19.08 10.88 -9.32
C THR A 227 -20.20 11.32 -10.29
N PRO A 228 -20.23 12.58 -10.75
CA PRO A 228 -21.32 13.10 -11.59
C PRO A 228 -21.57 12.30 -12.88
N ASP A 229 -20.53 11.68 -13.42
CA ASP A 229 -20.53 10.89 -14.65
C ASP A 229 -20.86 9.40 -14.45
N MET A 230 -21.01 8.95 -13.21
CA MET A 230 -21.31 7.55 -12.91
C MET A 230 -22.80 7.24 -13.13
N ARG A 231 -23.06 6.05 -13.67
CA ARG A 231 -24.42 5.49 -13.68
C ARG A 231 -24.83 5.11 -12.25
N PRO A 232 -26.14 5.17 -11.92
CA PRO A 232 -26.65 4.68 -10.64
C PRO A 232 -26.12 3.28 -10.35
N THR A 233 -25.34 3.17 -9.28
CA THR A 233 -24.68 1.95 -8.84
C THR A 233 -24.72 1.95 -7.33
N GLU A 234 -24.89 0.77 -6.73
CA GLU A 234 -24.79 0.62 -5.28
C GLU A 234 -23.34 0.84 -4.84
N ILE A 235 -23.13 1.80 -3.94
CA ILE A 235 -21.83 2.14 -3.37
C ILE A 235 -21.94 1.93 -1.88
N MET A 236 -21.09 1.07 -1.32
CA MET A 236 -21.23 0.56 0.04
C MET A 236 -20.06 0.96 0.94
N SER A 237 -18.88 1.15 0.35
CA SER A 237 -17.64 1.33 1.09
C SER A 237 -17.59 2.62 1.92
N VAL A 238 -17.07 2.49 3.14
CA VAL A 238 -16.66 3.59 4.02
C VAL A 238 -15.33 3.21 4.65
N SER A 239 -14.32 4.07 4.58
CA SER A 239 -13.04 3.85 5.26
C SER A 239 -12.90 4.81 6.43
N MET A 240 -12.33 4.36 7.55
CA MET A 240 -12.02 5.20 8.70
C MET A 240 -10.55 5.04 9.08
N ILE A 241 -9.90 6.17 9.33
CA ILE A 241 -8.57 6.22 9.95
C ILE A 241 -8.65 7.15 11.15
N SER A 242 -8.17 6.68 12.30
CA SER A 242 -8.06 7.46 13.52
C SER A 242 -6.58 7.71 13.82
N VAL A 243 -6.24 8.98 14.00
CA VAL A 243 -4.89 9.44 14.35
C VAL A 243 -4.91 9.91 15.79
N VAL A 244 -4.40 9.09 16.70
CA VAL A 244 -4.26 9.42 18.12
C VAL A 244 -2.91 10.10 18.32
N ARG A 245 -2.95 11.36 18.75
CA ARG A 245 -1.75 12.16 19.03
C ARG A 245 -1.31 11.91 20.46
N GLU A 246 -0.10 11.38 20.61
CA GLU A 246 0.50 11.16 21.92
C GLU A 246 0.94 12.48 22.52
N ALA A 247 0.60 12.70 23.80
CA ALA A 247 1.00 13.91 24.50
C ALA A 247 2.53 14.01 24.56
N ASN A 248 3.08 15.14 24.12
CA ASN A 248 4.53 15.40 24.10
C ASN A 248 5.36 14.45 23.21
N SER A 249 4.76 13.73 22.26
CA SER A 249 5.49 12.90 21.30
C SER A 249 5.43 13.47 19.88
N PRO A 250 6.50 13.38 19.09
CA PRO A 250 6.45 13.61 17.64
C PRO A 250 5.84 12.42 16.87
N THR A 251 5.25 11.44 17.56
CA THR A 251 4.62 10.26 16.98
C THR A 251 3.12 10.25 17.19
N SER A 252 2.40 9.65 16.25
CA SER A 252 0.96 9.41 16.36
C SER A 252 0.68 7.93 16.21
N ARG A 253 -0.20 7.38 17.06
CA ARG A 253 -0.72 6.03 16.85
C ARG A 253 -1.88 6.05 15.88
N ILE A 254 -1.86 5.11 14.95
CA ILE A 254 -2.83 5.01 13.87
C ILE A 254 -3.68 3.77 14.07
N TYR A 255 -4.99 3.95 13.89
CA TYR A 255 -5.93 2.87 13.75
C TYR A 255 -6.69 3.07 12.45
N PHE A 256 -6.98 2.00 11.72
CA PHE A 256 -7.79 2.06 10.51
C PHE A 256 -8.69 0.83 10.40
N SER A 257 -9.82 1.00 9.72
CA SER A 257 -10.60 -0.10 9.18
C SER A 257 -11.41 0.37 7.98
N ASP A 258 -11.67 -0.57 7.09
CA ASP A 258 -12.64 -0.45 6.04
C ASP A 258 -13.95 -1.08 6.47
N PHE A 259 -15.06 -0.46 6.09
CA PHE A 259 -16.41 -0.87 6.40
C PHE A 259 -17.24 -1.00 5.12
N LEU A 260 -18.22 -1.89 5.15
CA LEU A 260 -19.30 -1.93 4.18
C LEU A 260 -20.63 -1.53 4.83
N ARG A 261 -21.36 -0.67 4.14
CA ARG A 261 -22.77 -0.40 4.41
C ARG A 261 -23.59 -1.60 3.95
N GLN A 262 -24.20 -2.32 4.88
CA GLN A 262 -25.09 -3.44 4.58
C GLN A 262 -26.52 -3.07 4.93
N VAL A 263 -27.43 -3.23 3.98
CA VAL A 263 -28.86 -2.98 4.20
C VAL A 263 -29.48 -4.22 4.83
N ASN A 264 -30.05 -4.07 6.02
CA ASN A 264 -30.87 -5.08 6.65
C ASN A 264 -32.13 -5.30 5.80
N PRO A 265 -32.37 -6.50 5.26
CA PRO A 265 -33.48 -6.73 4.33
C PRO A 265 -34.86 -6.62 4.98
N SER A 266 -34.95 -6.76 6.30
CA SER A 266 -36.22 -6.73 7.04
C SER A 266 -36.60 -5.32 7.50
N THR A 267 -35.64 -4.51 7.92
CA THR A 267 -35.90 -3.15 8.44
C THR A 267 -35.55 -2.05 7.43
N GLY A 268 -34.74 -2.36 6.41
CA GLY A 268 -34.17 -1.37 5.50
C GLY A 268 -33.11 -0.47 6.15
N ASP A 269 -32.69 -0.77 7.38
CA ASP A 269 -31.64 -0.02 8.07
C ASP A 269 -30.25 -0.41 7.56
N ILE A 270 -29.32 0.53 7.61
CA ILE A 270 -27.96 0.37 7.13
C ILE A 270 -27.03 0.15 8.32
N GLU A 271 -26.32 -0.96 8.33
CA GLU A 271 -25.28 -1.28 9.29
C GLU A 271 -23.90 -1.02 8.68
N LEU A 272 -22.95 -0.57 9.50
CA LEU A 272 -21.55 -0.38 9.10
C LEU A 272 -20.73 -1.54 9.66
N ASN A 273 -20.45 -2.53 8.81
CA ASN A 273 -19.75 -3.74 9.21
C ASN A 273 -18.28 -3.65 8.80
N SER A 274 -17.39 -3.83 9.78
CA SER A 274 -15.94 -3.82 9.59
C SER A 274 -15.53 -5.02 8.74
N ASN A 275 -14.78 -4.78 7.65
CA ASN A 275 -14.28 -5.82 6.75
C ASN A 275 -13.46 -6.86 7.51
N ALA A 276 -12.68 -6.43 8.50
CA ALA A 276 -11.86 -7.30 9.35
C ALA A 276 -12.67 -8.39 10.09
N LEU A 277 -13.97 -8.16 10.29
CA LEU A 277 -14.88 -9.11 10.95
C LEU A 277 -15.78 -9.89 9.98
N MET A 278 -15.75 -9.57 8.69
CA MET A 278 -16.60 -10.23 7.69
C MET A 278 -16.07 -11.62 7.34
N LYS A 279 -16.98 -12.51 6.93
CA LYS A 279 -16.67 -13.85 6.44
C LYS A 279 -17.31 -14.06 5.06
N PRO A 280 -16.53 -14.17 3.97
CA PRO A 280 -15.07 -14.09 3.91
C PRO A 280 -14.55 -12.69 4.28
N ASN A 281 -13.33 -12.62 4.82
CA ASN A 281 -12.65 -11.37 5.18
C ASN A 281 -12.10 -10.70 3.91
N PRO A 282 -12.67 -9.57 3.45
CA PRO A 282 -12.26 -8.90 2.23
C PRO A 282 -11.15 -7.87 2.47
N SER A 283 -10.61 -7.79 3.69
CA SER A 283 -9.53 -6.86 4.05
C SER A 283 -8.27 -7.15 3.24
N LYS A 284 -7.37 -6.16 3.23
CA LYS A 284 -6.06 -6.27 2.59
C LYS A 284 -5.00 -5.72 3.51
N ASN A 285 -3.73 -5.99 3.19
CA ASN A 285 -2.62 -5.46 3.96
C ASN A 285 -2.71 -3.94 3.94
N CYS A 286 -2.92 -3.32 5.10
CA CYS A 286 -3.16 -1.89 5.12
C CYS A 286 -1.93 -1.09 4.71
N TYR A 287 -0.74 -1.63 4.88
CA TYR A 287 0.49 -1.00 4.39
C TYR A 287 0.62 -0.97 2.86
N ASP A 288 -0.24 -1.72 2.14
CA ASP A 288 -0.35 -1.57 0.68
C ASP A 288 -0.75 -0.16 0.27
N CYS A 289 -1.45 0.58 1.15
CA CYS A 289 -1.87 1.95 0.90
C CYS A 289 -1.46 2.93 2.03
N HIS A 290 -1.45 2.50 3.28
CA HIS A 290 -1.24 3.34 4.47
C HIS A 290 0.18 3.26 4.99
N LYS A 291 1.05 4.04 4.35
CA LYS A 291 2.48 4.16 4.71
C LYS A 291 2.70 4.99 5.97
N SER A 292 1.97 6.10 6.04
CA SER A 292 1.62 6.83 7.24
C SER A 292 0.15 6.55 7.49
N GLY A 293 -0.38 6.94 8.66
CA GLY A 293 -1.80 6.70 8.92
C GLY A 293 -2.70 7.31 7.86
N VAL A 294 -2.43 8.56 7.49
CA VAL A 294 -3.10 9.26 6.40
C VAL A 294 -2.09 9.70 5.35
N LEU A 295 -2.48 9.58 4.07
CA LEU A 295 -1.67 10.01 2.95
C LEU A 295 -2.02 11.46 2.57
N PRO A 296 -1.04 12.24 2.04
CA PRO A 296 -1.35 13.49 1.35
C PRO A 296 -2.44 13.29 0.30
N ILE A 297 -3.41 14.21 0.27
CA ILE A 297 -4.54 14.14 -0.67
C ILE A 297 -4.20 15.00 -1.89
N PHE A 298 -4.13 14.36 -3.05
CA PHE A 298 -4.04 14.99 -4.37
C PHE A 298 -5.26 14.55 -5.18
N PRO A 299 -6.38 15.28 -5.05
CA PRO A 299 -7.61 14.92 -5.77
C PRO A 299 -7.43 15.19 -7.26
N LYS A 300 -8.02 14.32 -8.10
CA LYS A 300 -8.14 14.59 -9.54
C LYS A 300 -9.10 15.76 -9.79
N MET A 301 -10.20 15.80 -9.04
CA MET A 301 -11.23 16.82 -9.10
C MET A 301 -11.78 17.06 -7.69
N ALA A 302 -12.20 18.28 -7.41
CA ALA A 302 -12.97 18.63 -6.22
C ALA A 302 -14.39 18.97 -6.65
N TYR A 303 -15.34 18.76 -5.74
CA TYR A 303 -16.75 18.97 -6.03
C TYR A 303 -17.41 19.94 -5.04
N LYS A 304 -18.53 20.49 -5.47
CA LYS A 304 -19.53 21.19 -4.66
C LYS A 304 -20.93 20.78 -5.08
N PHE A 305 -21.93 21.24 -4.33
CA PHE A 305 -23.33 21.09 -4.74
C PHE A 305 -23.83 22.40 -5.34
N ASP A 306 -24.52 22.30 -6.48
CA ASP A 306 -25.25 23.43 -7.06
C ASP A 306 -26.57 23.71 -6.30
N ALA A 307 -27.34 24.70 -6.78
CA ALA A 307 -28.62 25.05 -6.17
C ALA A 307 -29.68 23.95 -6.26
N ALA A 308 -29.56 23.05 -7.24
CA ALA A 308 -30.47 21.93 -7.45
C ALA A 308 -30.05 20.67 -6.67
N GLY A 309 -28.91 20.69 -5.97
CA GLY A 309 -28.41 19.54 -5.23
C GLY A 309 -27.48 18.63 -6.01
N ASN A 310 -27.13 18.98 -7.24
CA ASN A 310 -26.24 18.15 -8.06
C ASN A 310 -24.78 18.38 -7.68
N LEU A 311 -24.01 17.29 -7.70
CA LEU A 311 -22.57 17.34 -7.54
C LEU A 311 -21.93 17.90 -8.81
N VAL A 312 -21.22 19.02 -8.71
CA VAL A 312 -20.57 19.72 -9.82
C VAL A 312 -19.12 20.06 -9.49
N ASP A 313 -18.31 20.32 -10.51
CA ASP A 313 -16.89 20.64 -10.34
C ASP A 313 -16.68 21.92 -9.51
N ASP A 314 -15.65 21.89 -8.66
CA ASP A 314 -15.23 23.01 -7.83
C ASP A 314 -13.70 23.22 -7.92
N PRO A 315 -13.22 23.91 -8.97
CA PRO A 315 -11.79 24.13 -9.17
C PRO A 315 -11.16 25.00 -8.06
N GLU A 316 -11.93 25.84 -7.37
CA GLU A 316 -11.42 26.69 -6.29
C GLU A 316 -11.04 25.87 -5.05
N ARG A 317 -11.87 24.87 -4.71
CA ARG A 317 -11.60 23.95 -3.59
C ARG A 317 -10.50 22.94 -3.88
N LEU A 318 -10.19 22.69 -5.16
CA LEU A 318 -9.16 21.74 -5.58
C LEU A 318 -7.77 22.09 -5.04
N ALA A 319 -7.46 23.37 -4.89
CA ALA A 319 -6.20 23.82 -4.29
C ALA A 319 -6.33 24.05 -2.78
N THR A 320 -7.38 24.75 -2.34
CA THR A 320 -7.44 25.31 -0.97
C THR A 320 -7.68 24.27 0.12
N VAL A 321 -8.58 23.30 -0.11
CA VAL A 321 -8.92 22.29 0.90
C VAL A 321 -7.81 21.26 1.06
N PRO A 322 -7.26 20.66 -0.03
CA PRO A 322 -6.11 19.77 0.07
C PRO A 322 -4.90 20.41 0.75
N ASP A 323 -4.57 21.68 0.46
CA ASP A 323 -3.46 22.38 1.13
C ASP A 323 -3.66 22.48 2.65
N ARG A 324 -4.88 22.80 3.10
CA ARG A 324 -5.21 22.82 4.53
C ARG A 324 -5.06 21.44 5.17
N ILE A 325 -5.58 20.41 4.51
CA ILE A 325 -5.54 19.02 4.97
C ILE A 325 -4.09 18.50 5.01
N ASN A 326 -3.32 18.70 3.95
CA ASN A 326 -1.93 18.24 3.86
C ASN A 326 -1.05 18.93 4.91
N ARG A 327 -1.29 20.21 5.23
CA ARG A 327 -0.64 20.87 6.37
C ARG A 327 -0.97 20.26 7.72
N LEU A 328 -2.17 19.69 7.91
CA LEU A 328 -2.51 18.95 9.12
C LEU A 328 -1.76 17.61 9.17
N ILE A 329 -1.70 16.89 8.06
CA ILE A 329 -0.98 15.60 7.96
C ILE A 329 0.48 15.76 8.38
N LEU A 330 1.14 16.85 7.94
CA LEU A 330 2.52 17.15 8.32
C LEU A 330 2.73 17.28 9.85
N LYS A 331 1.69 17.61 10.61
CA LYS A 331 1.77 17.77 12.08
C LYS A 331 1.66 16.46 12.84
N TYR A 332 1.25 15.36 12.21
CA TYR A 332 1.13 14.07 12.89
C TYR A 332 2.47 13.40 13.19
N GLY A 333 3.53 13.80 12.48
CA GLY A 333 4.85 13.21 12.66
C GLY A 333 4.87 11.72 12.32
N LYS A 334 5.79 10.95 12.92
CA LYS A 334 5.98 9.54 12.56
C LYS A 334 4.77 8.70 13.00
N SER A 335 4.21 7.92 12.09
CA SER A 335 3.10 7.02 12.39
C SER A 335 3.59 5.74 13.08
N ASP A 336 2.98 5.42 14.22
CA ASP A 336 3.02 4.10 14.84
C ASP A 336 1.83 3.29 14.31
N LEU A 337 2.12 2.26 13.52
CA LEU A 337 1.12 1.34 12.94
C LEU A 337 0.88 0.11 13.81
N GLY A 338 1.38 0.11 15.05
CA GLY A 338 1.13 -0.94 16.05
C GLY A 338 1.74 -2.29 15.64
N HIS A 339 0.87 -3.28 15.43
CA HIS A 339 1.18 -4.70 15.14
C HIS A 339 1.81 -4.97 13.78
N LEU A 340 2.22 -3.93 13.06
CA LEU A 340 2.81 -4.03 11.74
C LEU A 340 4.31 -3.69 11.76
N ASP A 341 5.17 -4.70 11.58
CA ASP A 341 6.60 -4.47 11.34
C ASP A 341 6.84 -3.99 9.90
N THR A 342 6.73 -2.68 9.70
CA THR A 342 6.98 -2.06 8.37
C THR A 342 8.38 -2.33 7.84
N ASP A 343 9.37 -2.59 8.71
CA ASP A 343 10.75 -2.89 8.32
C ASP A 343 10.92 -4.32 7.81
N ALA A 344 9.93 -5.21 8.02
CA ALA A 344 9.96 -6.57 7.49
C ALA A 344 9.76 -6.61 5.97
N TYR A 345 9.27 -5.52 5.36
CA TYR A 345 9.04 -5.43 3.90
C TYR A 345 10.24 -4.85 3.12
N GLY A 346 11.42 -4.76 3.72
CA GLY A 346 12.66 -4.40 3.02
C GLY A 346 13.12 -2.96 3.22
N PRO A 347 14.21 -2.56 2.54
CA PRO A 347 14.82 -1.25 2.71
C PRO A 347 13.99 -0.16 2.01
N SER A 348 14.32 1.11 2.27
CA SER A 348 13.71 2.20 1.51
C SER A 348 14.17 2.22 0.05
N LEU A 349 13.25 2.52 -0.85
CA LEU A 349 13.49 2.96 -2.22
C LEU A 349 14.37 4.22 -2.22
N GLY A 350 15.32 4.30 -3.16
CA GLY A 350 16.19 5.47 -3.30
C GLY A 350 17.03 5.73 -2.04
N GLY A 351 17.70 4.70 -1.52
CA GLY A 351 18.64 4.80 -0.41
C GLY A 351 19.85 5.68 -0.72
N ASN A 352 20.70 5.94 0.28
CA ASN A 352 21.92 6.72 0.09
C ASN A 352 23.01 5.90 -0.62
N THR A 353 22.93 5.81 -1.94
CA THR A 353 23.89 5.11 -2.80
C THR A 353 24.59 6.09 -3.75
N SER A 354 25.86 5.83 -4.05
CA SER A 354 26.58 6.57 -5.10
C SER A 354 26.13 6.08 -6.47
N ARG A 355 25.74 7.02 -7.34
CA ARG A 355 25.13 6.72 -8.64
C ARG A 355 25.97 7.31 -9.77
N SER A 356 26.29 6.48 -10.77
CA SER A 356 27.04 6.90 -11.94
C SER A 356 26.11 7.36 -13.07
N ASP A 357 26.61 8.19 -13.98
CA ASP A 357 25.87 8.54 -15.21
C ASP A 357 25.63 7.32 -16.09
N ALA A 358 26.57 6.36 -16.09
CA ALA A 358 26.42 5.10 -16.81
C ALA A 358 25.19 4.30 -16.33
N PHE A 359 24.91 4.31 -15.02
CA PHE A 359 23.71 3.68 -14.48
C PHE A 359 22.43 4.35 -15.05
N ILE A 360 22.36 5.68 -15.01
CA ILE A 360 21.20 6.43 -15.54
C ILE A 360 21.04 6.20 -17.04
N ALA A 361 22.13 6.25 -17.80
CA ALA A 361 22.13 6.01 -19.24
C ALA A 361 21.63 4.60 -19.58
N ASN A 362 22.06 3.57 -18.82
CA ASN A 362 21.57 2.20 -19.01
C ASN A 362 20.09 2.04 -18.60
N ALA A 363 19.68 2.65 -17.49
CA ALA A 363 18.31 2.61 -17.01
C ALA A 363 17.34 3.28 -18.00
N THR A 364 17.80 4.30 -18.72
CA THR A 364 17.03 5.12 -19.67
C THR A 364 17.44 4.90 -21.13
N LYS A 365 18.03 3.75 -21.47
CA LYS A 365 18.63 3.47 -22.79
C LYS A 365 17.70 3.75 -23.98
N ASP A 366 16.40 3.56 -23.80
CA ASP A 366 15.38 3.73 -24.85
C ASP A 366 14.97 5.21 -25.04
N ARG A 367 15.43 6.10 -24.14
CA ARG A 367 15.19 7.55 -24.13
C ARG A 367 16.43 8.28 -23.60
N PRO A 368 17.46 8.51 -24.43
CA PRO A 368 18.67 9.19 -24.00
C PRO A 368 18.37 10.65 -23.59
N PHE A 369 19.08 11.13 -22.56
CA PHE A 369 18.98 12.50 -22.06
C PHE A 369 20.33 13.22 -22.15
N ALA A 370 20.31 14.55 -22.13
CA ALA A 370 21.51 15.35 -21.97
C ALA A 370 22.16 15.10 -20.58
N ALA A 371 23.49 15.23 -20.49
CA ALA A 371 24.23 15.02 -19.25
C ALA A 371 23.72 15.88 -18.08
N THR A 372 23.24 17.10 -18.35
CA THR A 372 22.62 17.97 -17.35
C THR A 372 21.37 17.36 -16.71
N SER A 373 20.61 16.55 -17.45
CA SER A 373 19.43 15.84 -16.92
C SER A 373 19.85 14.68 -16.02
N TYR A 374 20.95 13.99 -16.30
CA TYR A 374 21.47 12.93 -15.42
C TYR A 374 21.81 13.47 -14.03
N ALA A 375 22.45 14.63 -13.95
CA ALA A 375 22.72 15.28 -12.67
C ALA A 375 21.44 15.58 -11.88
N LYS A 376 20.41 16.13 -12.55
CA LYS A 376 19.10 16.39 -11.93
C LYS A 376 18.41 15.12 -11.46
N ILE A 377 18.37 14.08 -12.31
CA ILE A 377 17.74 12.79 -11.97
C ILE A 377 18.43 12.19 -10.74
N LYS A 378 19.76 12.07 -10.75
CA LYS A 378 20.54 11.52 -9.62
C LYS A 378 20.28 12.27 -8.31
N ALA A 379 20.24 13.61 -8.36
CA ALA A 379 19.99 14.43 -7.16
C ALA A 379 18.60 14.18 -6.54
N ASN A 380 17.63 13.70 -7.34
CA ASN A 380 16.27 13.42 -6.90
C ASN A 380 16.03 11.92 -6.59
N MET A 381 17.00 11.04 -6.83
CA MET A 381 16.96 9.61 -6.47
C MET A 381 17.20 9.38 -4.96
N ASN A 382 16.61 10.17 -4.07
CA ASN A 382 16.91 10.13 -2.64
C ASN A 382 15.63 9.97 -1.80
N CYS A 383 14.73 9.07 -2.19
CA CYS A 383 13.43 8.92 -1.55
C CYS A 383 13.57 8.58 -0.05
N ALA A 384 14.59 7.80 0.32
CA ALA A 384 14.86 7.40 1.70
C ALA A 384 15.08 8.59 2.64
N SER A 385 15.67 9.69 2.17
CA SER A 385 15.94 10.88 2.99
C SER A 385 14.69 11.51 3.62
N CYS A 386 13.54 11.40 2.97
CA CYS A 386 12.26 11.86 3.50
C CYS A 386 11.48 10.74 4.19
N HIS A 387 11.74 9.48 3.83
CA HIS A 387 10.85 8.37 4.13
C HIS A 387 11.32 7.45 5.26
N ASP A 388 12.63 7.31 5.51
CA ASP A 388 13.12 6.46 6.60
C ASP A 388 12.67 6.92 7.99
N GLY A 389 12.53 8.23 8.20
CA GLY A 389 12.11 8.81 9.47
C GLY A 389 10.59 8.92 9.69
N PHE A 390 9.79 8.71 8.64
CA PHE A 390 8.35 9.01 8.67
C PHE A 390 7.51 7.80 8.29
N ALA A 391 7.79 7.23 7.12
CA ALA A 391 6.99 6.20 6.47
C ALA A 391 7.87 5.65 5.34
N LYS A 392 8.28 4.38 5.36
CA LYS A 392 9.31 3.79 4.46
C LYS A 392 8.73 3.25 3.13
N ILE A 393 9.22 3.69 1.95
CA ILE A 393 8.74 3.09 0.67
C ILE A 393 9.60 1.85 0.49
N ASN A 394 9.05 0.66 0.69
CA ASN A 394 9.76 -0.60 0.49
C ASN A 394 8.93 -1.53 -0.39
N TYR A 395 9.13 -2.85 -0.29
CA TYR A 395 8.64 -3.84 -1.24
C TYR A 395 7.18 -3.63 -1.65
N LEU A 396 6.28 -3.50 -0.67
CA LEU A 396 4.84 -3.41 -0.93
C LEU A 396 4.49 -2.21 -1.82
N LEU A 397 5.18 -1.07 -1.72
CA LEU A 397 4.87 0.13 -2.49
C LEU A 397 5.79 0.36 -3.69
N ALA A 398 7.05 -0.07 -3.58
CA ALA A 398 8.03 0.10 -4.63
C ALA A 398 7.75 -0.88 -5.77
N VAL A 399 7.60 -2.17 -5.47
CA VAL A 399 7.52 -3.19 -6.51
C VAL A 399 6.12 -3.25 -7.12
N ARG A 400 6.07 -3.15 -8.44
CA ARG A 400 4.83 -3.28 -9.19
C ARG A 400 4.24 -4.67 -9.09
N SER A 401 2.94 -4.75 -8.85
CA SER A 401 2.19 -6.01 -8.77
C SER A 401 0.81 -5.94 -9.41
N ASP A 402 0.08 -7.06 -9.38
CA ASP A 402 -1.32 -7.13 -9.83
C ASP A 402 -2.26 -6.23 -9.04
N ARG A 403 -1.87 -5.85 -7.81
CA ARG A 403 -2.57 -4.82 -7.03
C ARG A 403 -2.64 -3.51 -7.81
N ASP A 404 -1.53 -3.09 -8.41
CA ASP A 404 -1.48 -1.77 -9.04
C ASP A 404 -2.40 -1.71 -10.27
N VAL A 405 -2.42 -2.80 -11.05
CA VAL A 405 -3.31 -2.94 -12.21
C VAL A 405 -4.79 -2.89 -11.81
N LYS A 406 -5.15 -3.51 -10.67
CA LYS A 406 -6.53 -3.59 -10.19
C LYS A 406 -7.02 -2.29 -9.53
N THR A 407 -6.11 -1.55 -8.88
CA THR A 407 -6.49 -0.48 -7.94
C THR A 407 -6.36 0.92 -8.54
N PHE A 408 -5.41 1.17 -9.45
CA PHE A 408 -5.09 2.54 -9.90
C PHE A 408 -5.85 3.01 -11.16
N VAL A 409 -6.19 4.30 -11.19
CA VAL A 409 -6.74 4.97 -12.39
C VAL A 409 -5.79 4.77 -13.57
N GLY A 410 -6.32 4.34 -14.72
CA GLY A 410 -5.53 4.11 -15.93
C GLY A 410 -4.74 2.79 -15.97
N GLN A 411 -4.90 1.92 -14.95
CA GLN A 411 -4.46 0.51 -14.88
C GLN A 411 -2.99 0.20 -15.20
N SER A 412 -2.16 1.22 -15.43
CA SER A 412 -0.82 1.09 -16.00
C SER A 412 0.30 1.64 -15.12
N LYS A 413 -0.01 2.24 -13.96
CA LYS A 413 0.97 2.86 -13.06
C LYS A 413 0.73 2.50 -11.61
N GLY A 414 1.80 2.30 -10.84
CA GLY A 414 1.72 2.14 -9.39
C GLY A 414 1.55 3.47 -8.64
N LEU A 415 1.28 3.40 -7.33
CA LEU A 415 1.14 4.59 -6.47
C LEU A 415 2.38 5.48 -6.53
N VAL A 416 3.55 4.90 -6.23
CA VAL A 416 4.82 5.65 -6.17
C VAL A 416 5.19 6.25 -7.52
N GLN A 417 5.06 5.47 -8.60
CA GLN A 417 5.24 5.97 -9.97
C GLN A 417 4.38 7.19 -10.24
N SER A 418 3.11 7.15 -9.87
CA SER A 418 2.16 8.23 -10.14
C SER A 418 2.56 9.51 -9.39
N TYR A 419 2.93 9.41 -8.12
CA TYR A 419 3.41 10.55 -7.33
C TYR A 419 4.68 11.18 -7.92
N VAL A 420 5.62 10.34 -8.37
CA VAL A 420 6.85 10.80 -9.00
C VAL A 420 6.56 11.51 -10.32
N GLU A 421 5.82 10.87 -11.22
CA GLU A 421 5.54 11.41 -12.56
C GLU A 421 4.67 12.66 -12.55
N MET A 422 3.78 12.80 -11.56
CA MET A 422 2.96 14.00 -11.35
C MET A 422 3.74 15.14 -10.70
N GLY A 423 4.97 14.90 -10.24
CA GLY A 423 5.81 15.92 -9.62
C GLY A 423 5.48 16.19 -8.15
N PHE A 424 4.67 15.34 -7.51
CA PHE A 424 4.42 15.40 -6.07
C PHE A 424 5.60 14.84 -5.28
N MET A 425 6.43 14.01 -5.90
CA MET A 425 7.64 13.44 -5.31
C MET A 425 8.86 13.51 -6.24
N PRO A 426 10.04 13.93 -5.74
CA PRO A 426 10.22 14.61 -4.45
C PRO A 426 9.58 16.01 -4.47
N PRO A 427 9.21 16.58 -3.31
CA PRO A 427 8.55 17.88 -3.26
C PRO A 427 9.44 18.98 -3.87
N ASN A 428 8.82 19.95 -4.54
CA ASN A 428 9.49 21.12 -5.14
C ASN A 428 10.59 20.79 -6.17
N ASN A 429 10.58 19.60 -6.77
CA ASN A 429 11.52 19.26 -7.83
C ASN A 429 11.27 20.11 -9.10
N THR A 430 12.32 20.34 -9.87
CA THR A 430 12.26 21.09 -11.14
C THR A 430 12.42 20.17 -12.35
N LEU A 431 12.09 18.88 -12.21
CA LEU A 431 12.24 17.89 -13.27
C LEU A 431 11.13 18.06 -14.29
N THR A 432 11.47 17.96 -15.57
CA THR A 432 10.50 17.85 -16.66
C THR A 432 9.70 16.53 -16.56
N PRO A 433 8.53 16.42 -17.20
CA PRO A 433 7.75 15.16 -17.20
C PRO A 433 8.58 13.93 -17.62
N SER A 434 9.42 14.06 -18.65
CA SER A 434 10.31 12.99 -19.12
C SER A 434 11.39 12.64 -18.10
N GLU A 435 12.00 13.64 -17.43
CA GLU A 435 12.98 13.41 -16.37
C GLU A 435 12.35 12.76 -15.13
N ARG A 436 11.09 13.06 -14.80
CA ARG A 436 10.38 12.40 -13.68
C ARG A 436 10.08 10.94 -13.97
N HIS A 437 9.70 10.63 -15.20
CA HIS A 437 9.55 9.25 -15.62
C HIS A 437 10.90 8.50 -15.58
N ALA A 438 11.97 9.11 -16.07
CA ALA A 438 13.32 8.55 -15.97
C ALA A 438 13.77 8.36 -14.51
N LEU A 439 13.46 9.30 -13.61
CA LEU A 439 13.68 9.17 -12.17
C LEU A 439 13.01 7.90 -11.63
N TRP A 440 11.73 7.69 -11.92
CA TRP A 440 11.00 6.49 -11.52
C TRP A 440 11.68 5.21 -12.03
N GLU A 441 12.00 5.13 -13.33
CA GLU A 441 12.67 3.95 -13.91
C GLU A 441 14.00 3.65 -13.24
N CYS A 442 14.79 4.70 -12.97
CA CYS A 442 16.09 4.57 -12.32
C CYS A 442 15.95 4.07 -10.88
N VAL A 443 15.08 4.69 -10.06
CA VAL A 443 14.92 4.25 -8.66
C VAL A 443 14.36 2.84 -8.58
N MET A 444 13.47 2.46 -9.50
CA MET A 444 12.93 1.11 -9.53
C MET A 444 13.95 0.07 -9.93
N LYS A 445 14.72 0.29 -11.00
CA LYS A 445 15.79 -0.63 -11.40
C LYS A 445 16.87 -0.76 -10.31
N GLU A 446 17.17 0.32 -9.59
CA GLU A 446 18.06 0.26 -8.43
C GLU A 446 17.49 -0.58 -7.29
N TYR A 447 16.18 -0.45 -7.03
CA TYR A 447 15.51 -1.17 -5.94
C TYR A 447 15.28 -2.65 -6.24
N PHE A 448 14.70 -2.94 -7.39
CA PHE A 448 14.42 -4.28 -7.89
C PHE A 448 14.28 -4.28 -9.41
N ASP A 449 15.24 -4.91 -10.10
CA ASP A 449 15.18 -5.21 -11.53
C ASP A 449 14.60 -6.63 -11.72
N PRO A 450 13.33 -6.76 -12.19
CA PRO A 450 12.68 -8.05 -12.35
C PRO A 450 13.26 -8.90 -13.49
N GLU A 451 13.97 -8.30 -14.45
CA GLU A 451 14.60 -9.04 -15.55
C GLU A 451 15.87 -9.75 -15.06
N ARG A 452 16.61 -9.07 -14.20
CA ARG A 452 17.89 -9.57 -13.67
C ARG A 452 17.72 -10.32 -12.35
N GLY A 453 16.64 -10.08 -11.61
CA GLY A 453 16.46 -10.60 -10.25
C GLY A 453 17.48 -10.02 -9.28
N GLU A 454 17.85 -8.75 -9.47
CA GLU A 454 18.88 -8.02 -8.73
C GLU A 454 18.32 -6.70 -8.19
N GLY A 455 19.06 -6.03 -7.31
CA GLY A 455 18.70 -4.71 -6.75
C GLY A 455 18.77 -4.66 -5.24
N ALA A 456 18.62 -3.45 -4.67
CA ALA A 456 18.76 -3.20 -3.24
C ALA A 456 17.83 -4.07 -2.37
N PHE A 457 16.62 -4.38 -2.83
CA PHE A 457 15.70 -5.26 -2.13
C PHE A 457 16.20 -6.71 -2.09
N VAL A 458 16.72 -7.22 -3.21
CA VAL A 458 17.30 -8.56 -3.29
C VAL A 458 18.54 -8.65 -2.42
N ASP A 459 19.42 -7.65 -2.45
CA ASP A 459 20.61 -7.59 -1.62
C ASP A 459 20.24 -7.55 -0.12
N TRP A 460 19.20 -6.80 0.24
CA TRP A 460 18.68 -6.77 1.61
C TRP A 460 18.15 -8.14 2.05
N LEU A 461 17.38 -8.84 1.20
CA LEU A 461 16.96 -10.22 1.47
C LEU A 461 18.18 -11.15 1.64
N LYS A 462 19.27 -10.88 0.91
CA LYS A 462 20.55 -11.57 1.04
C LYS A 462 21.39 -11.15 2.27
N GLY A 463 20.85 -10.29 3.13
CA GLY A 463 21.48 -9.88 4.38
C GLY A 463 22.36 -8.64 4.31
N ALA A 464 22.32 -7.91 3.20
CA ALA A 464 22.95 -6.58 3.12
C ALA A 464 22.11 -5.52 3.86
N GLY A 465 22.76 -4.41 4.23
CA GLY A 465 22.11 -3.27 4.88
C GLY A 465 22.13 -3.32 6.43
N PRO A 466 21.55 -2.30 7.08
CA PRO A 466 21.56 -2.17 8.53
C PRO A 466 20.80 -3.33 9.19
N ARG A 467 21.43 -3.94 10.21
CA ARG A 467 20.77 -4.93 11.07
C ARG A 467 20.02 -4.19 12.16
N ARG A 468 18.82 -4.66 12.48
CA ARG A 468 18.18 -4.31 13.74
C ARG A 468 18.87 -5.12 14.83
N GLU A 469 19.38 -4.44 15.86
CA GLU A 469 19.91 -5.12 17.04
C GLU A 469 18.73 -5.61 17.88
N GLY A 470 18.48 -6.92 17.89
CA GLY A 470 17.44 -7.57 18.71
C GLY A 470 15.99 -7.43 18.20
N PRO A 471 15.05 -8.17 18.83
CA PRO A 471 13.61 -7.97 18.64
C PRO A 471 13.18 -6.54 19.02
#